data_AF-A0A0M4GN10-F1
#
_entry.id   AF-A0A0M4GN10-F1
#
_cell.length_a   1.000
_cell.length_b   1.000
_cell.length_c   1.000
_cell.angle_alpha   90.00
_cell.angle_beta   90.00
_cell.angle_gamma   90.00
#
_symmetry.space_group_name_H-M   'P 1'
#
loop_
_entity.id
_entity.type
_entity.pdbx_description
1 polymer ?
#
loop_
_entity_poly.entity_id
_entity_poly.type
_entity_poly.pdbx_seq_one_letter_code
_entity_poly.pdbx_strand_id
1 'polypeptide(L)'
;MHQTSSLALLLHLNARERELAARLFEENRALDAQLESEWQQHLDRLKADMEVFLSLVVEMSSTTDAVAACEASVALARRLGIPSEDILDTPEKARAYFMD
;
A
#
# COMPACT_ATOMS: atom_id res chain seq x y z
N MET A 1 -4.37 60.21 17.13
CA MET A 1 -3.10 59.46 17.18
C MET A 1 -3.29 57.99 17.60
N HIS A 2 -4.15 57.64 18.57
CA HIS A 2 -4.34 56.24 19.00
C HIS A 2 -5.14 55.34 18.03
N GLN A 3 -6.13 55.88 17.33
CA GLN A 3 -6.96 55.09 16.40
C GLN A 3 -6.21 54.62 15.14
N THR A 4 -5.27 55.42 14.65
CA THR A 4 -4.41 55.08 13.49
C THR A 4 -3.43 53.96 13.82
N SER A 5 -2.95 53.87 15.07
CA SER A 5 -2.07 52.80 15.53
C SER A 5 -2.79 51.45 15.65
N SER A 6 -4.07 51.47 16.05
CA SER A 6 -4.87 50.25 16.19
C SER A 6 -5.25 49.64 14.83
N LEU A 7 -5.62 50.49 13.85
CA LEU A 7 -5.90 50.05 12.47
C LEU A 7 -4.66 49.47 11.78
N ALA A 8 -3.48 50.06 11.99
CA ALA A 8 -2.22 49.55 11.44
C ALA A 8 -1.86 48.16 12.00
N LEU A 9 -2.10 47.92 13.31
CA LEU A 9 -1.91 46.62 13.94
C LEU A 9 -2.87 45.56 13.40
N LEU A 10 -4.15 45.89 13.22
CA LEU A 10 -5.14 44.97 12.65
C LEU A 10 -4.80 44.58 11.21
N LEU A 11 -4.33 45.52 10.39
CA LEU A 11 -3.89 45.25 9.02
C LEU A 11 -2.66 44.32 9.00
N HIS A 12 -1.70 44.54 9.90
CA HIS A 12 -0.52 43.68 10.01
C HIS A 12 -0.87 42.25 10.45
N LEU A 13 -1.77 42.10 11.42
CA LEU A 13 -2.25 40.80 11.88
C LEU A 13 -3.00 40.07 10.76
N ASN A 14 -3.88 40.76 10.03
CA ASN A 14 -4.60 40.17 8.91
C ASN A 14 -3.68 39.73 7.76
N ALA A 15 -2.64 40.53 7.46
CA ALA A 15 -1.64 40.17 6.46
C ALA A 15 -0.84 38.92 6.88
N ARG A 16 -0.46 38.85 8.16
CA ARG A 16 0.25 37.70 8.75
C ARG A 16 -0.62 36.43 8.73
N GLU A 17 -1.90 36.55 9.06
CA GLU A 17 -2.84 35.42 9.01
C GLU A 17 -3.00 34.87 7.58
N ARG A 18 -3.11 35.75 6.58
CA ARG A 18 -3.17 35.34 5.18
C ARG A 18 -1.90 34.66 4.70
N GLU A 19 -0.75 35.17 5.11
CA GLU A 19 0.54 34.56 4.81
C GLU A 19 0.66 33.15 5.42
N LEU A 20 0.26 32.99 6.68
CA LEU A 20 0.25 31.69 7.36
C LEU A 20 -0.73 30.72 6.69
N ALA A 21 -1.94 31.18 6.35
CA ALA A 21 -2.92 30.37 5.65
C ALA A 21 -2.41 29.91 4.26
N ALA A 22 -1.73 30.79 3.52
CA ALA A 22 -1.13 30.44 2.23
C ALA A 22 -0.02 29.38 2.38
N ARG A 23 0.83 29.52 3.40
CA ARG A 23 1.89 28.52 3.68
C ARG A 23 1.30 27.16 4.06
N LEU A 24 0.31 27.14 4.95
CA LEU A 24 -0.38 25.91 5.34
C LEU A 24 -1.09 25.24 4.15
N PHE A 25 -1.64 26.04 3.24
CA PHE A 25 -2.27 25.51 2.04
C PHE A 25 -1.26 24.83 1.10
N GLU A 26 -0.11 25.46 0.88
CA GLU A 26 0.97 24.87 0.08
C GLU A 26 1.57 23.61 0.75
N GLU A 27 1.74 23.61 2.07
CA GLU A 27 2.19 22.43 2.82
C GLU A 27 1.19 21.28 2.70
N ASN A 28 -0.12 21.53 2.86
CA ASN A 28 -1.14 20.50 2.66
C ASN A 28 -1.13 19.97 1.23
N ARG A 29 -1.00 20.85 0.23
CA ARG A 29 -0.94 20.43 -1.17
C ARG A 29 0.28 19.56 -1.47
N ALA A 30 1.43 19.89 -0.89
CA ALA A 30 2.64 19.09 -1.02
C ALA A 30 2.48 17.71 -0.35
N LEU A 31 1.86 17.65 0.82
CA LEU A 31 1.56 16.40 1.53
C LEU A 31 0.57 15.53 0.74
N ASP A 32 -0.49 16.13 0.20
CA ASP A 32 -1.48 15.42 -0.63
C ASP A 32 -0.81 14.80 -1.87
N ALA A 33 0.05 15.56 -2.56
CA ALA A 33 0.79 15.06 -3.72
C ALA A 33 1.77 13.93 -3.35
N GLN A 34 2.43 14.03 -2.19
CA GLN A 34 3.31 12.97 -1.70
C GLN A 34 2.51 11.69 -1.39
N LEU A 35 1.39 11.82 -0.67
CA LEU A 35 0.52 10.69 -0.36
C LEU A 35 0.00 10.03 -1.63
N GLU A 36 -0.49 10.81 -2.60
CA GLU A 36 -0.95 10.27 -3.87
C GLU A 36 0.14 9.48 -4.60
N SER A 37 1.38 10.00 -4.60
CA SER A 37 2.54 9.29 -5.16
C SER A 37 2.85 7.99 -4.42
N GLU A 38 2.83 7.99 -3.09
CA GLU A 38 3.07 6.80 -2.27
C GLU A 38 1.98 5.75 -2.51
N TRP A 39 0.71 6.15 -2.54
CA TRP A 39 -0.42 5.27 -2.86
C TRP A 39 -0.30 4.67 -4.26
N GLN A 40 0.07 5.48 -5.26
CA GLN A 40 0.28 4.99 -6.61
C GLN A 40 1.42 3.97 -6.67
N GLN A 41 2.54 4.24 -5.99
CA GLN A 41 3.66 3.30 -5.91
C GLN A 41 3.26 1.99 -5.23
N HIS A 42 2.47 2.05 -4.16
CA HIS A 42 1.95 0.86 -3.49
C HIS A 42 1.02 0.05 -4.40
N LEU A 43 0.16 0.71 -5.15
CA LEU A 43 -0.72 0.07 -6.13
C LEU A 43 0.06 -0.58 -7.26
N ASP A 44 1.08 0.08 -7.79
CA ASP A 44 1.91 -0.46 -8.87
C ASP A 44 2.71 -1.67 -8.39
N ARG A 45 3.23 -1.64 -7.16
CA ARG A 45 3.87 -2.80 -6.53
C ARG A 45 2.89 -3.95 -6.36
N LEU A 46 1.68 -3.68 -5.86
CA LEU A 46 0.65 -4.70 -5.70
C LEU A 46 0.25 -5.33 -7.03
N LYS A 47 0.12 -4.51 -8.09
CA LYS A 47 -0.16 -5.01 -9.45
C LYS A 47 0.96 -5.91 -9.96
N ALA A 48 2.22 -5.50 -9.81
CA ALA A 48 3.37 -6.31 -10.22
C ALA A 48 3.41 -7.64 -9.47
N ASP A 49 3.21 -7.62 -8.15
CA ASP A 49 3.17 -8.83 -7.32
C ASP A 49 2.01 -9.75 -7.73
N MET A 50 0.85 -9.17 -8.08
CA MET A 50 -0.32 -9.91 -8.53
C MET A 50 -0.16 -10.48 -9.94
N GLU A 51 0.51 -9.78 -10.86
CA GLU A 51 0.87 -10.32 -12.18
C GLU A 51 1.80 -11.52 -12.04
N VAL A 52 2.82 -11.43 -11.18
CA VAL A 52 3.73 -12.57 -10.89
C VAL A 52 2.96 -13.75 -10.30
N PHE A 53 2.06 -13.49 -9.35
CA PHE A 53 1.19 -14.53 -8.80
C PHE A 53 0.34 -15.19 -9.89
N LEU A 54 -0.31 -14.39 -10.74
CA LEU A 54 -1.16 -14.90 -11.81
C LEU A 54 -0.37 -15.70 -12.84
N SER A 55 0.83 -15.25 -13.22
CA SER A 55 1.72 -16.00 -14.12
C SER A 55 2.09 -17.35 -13.53
N LEU A 56 2.44 -17.40 -12.24
CA LEU A 56 2.75 -18.66 -11.55
C LEU A 56 1.53 -19.57 -11.47
N VAL A 57 0.35 -19.05 -11.17
CA VAL A 57 -0.91 -19.81 -11.16
C VAL A 57 -1.25 -20.33 -12.56
N VAL A 58 -1.05 -19.54 -13.61
CA VAL A 58 -1.28 -19.96 -14.99
C VAL A 58 -0.29 -21.05 -15.42
N GLU A 59 1.00 -20.91 -15.10
CA GLU A 59 2.00 -21.97 -15.31
C GLU A 59 1.64 -23.28 -14.58
N MET A 60 1.17 -23.17 -13.33
CA MET A 60 0.74 -24.31 -12.51
C MET A 60 -0.60 -24.93 -12.96
N SER A 61 -1.53 -24.14 -13.45
CA SER A 61 -2.84 -24.63 -13.94
C SER A 61 -2.75 -25.26 -15.33
N SER A 62 -1.71 -24.92 -16.09
CA SER A 62 -1.40 -25.52 -17.39
C SER A 62 -0.77 -26.91 -17.24
N THR A 63 -0.32 -27.28 -16.03
CA THR A 63 0.17 -28.62 -15.73
C THR A 63 -1.03 -29.53 -15.42
N THR A 64 -1.25 -30.57 -16.22
CA THR A 64 -2.26 -31.62 -15.96
C THR A 64 -1.93 -32.44 -14.69
N ASP A 65 -0.81 -32.15 -14.05
CA ASP A 65 -0.32 -32.79 -12.83
C ASP A 65 -0.59 -31.92 -11.60
N ALA A 66 -1.62 -32.30 -10.85
CA ALA A 66 -2.02 -31.63 -9.62
C ALA A 66 -0.92 -31.65 -8.53
N VAL A 67 0.01 -32.61 -8.58
CA VAL A 67 1.12 -32.70 -7.61
C VAL A 67 2.14 -31.61 -7.90
N ALA A 68 2.50 -31.42 -9.17
CA ALA A 68 3.42 -30.36 -9.60
C ALA A 68 2.87 -28.95 -9.28
N ALA A 69 1.56 -28.74 -9.47
CA ALA A 69 0.89 -27.49 -9.08
C ALA A 69 0.91 -27.25 -7.56
N CYS A 70 0.77 -28.31 -6.76
CA CYS A 70 0.82 -28.21 -5.30
C CYS A 70 2.23 -27.88 -4.80
N GLU A 71 3.25 -28.54 -5.35
CA GLU A 71 4.66 -28.28 -5.01
C GLU A 71 5.10 -26.85 -5.37
N ALA A 72 4.69 -26.37 -6.53
CA ALA A 72 4.99 -25.01 -6.97
C ALA A 72 4.26 -23.95 -6.11
N SER A 73 3.03 -24.22 -5.65
CA SER A 73 2.31 -23.36 -4.71
C SER A 73 3.02 -23.29 -3.34
N VAL A 74 3.49 -24.42 -2.82
CA VAL A 74 4.29 -24.50 -1.59
C VAL A 74 5.62 -23.75 -1.74
N ALA A 75 6.30 -23.88 -2.88
CA ALA A 75 7.54 -23.17 -3.17
C ALA A 75 7.32 -21.64 -3.24
N LEU A 76 6.21 -21.21 -3.83
CA LEU A 76 5.81 -19.81 -3.87
C LEU A 76 5.55 -19.24 -2.47
N ALA A 77 4.76 -19.96 -1.65
CA ALA A 77 4.46 -19.54 -0.28
C ALA A 77 5.73 -19.36 0.57
N ARG A 78 6.71 -20.27 0.42
CA ARG A 78 8.03 -20.14 1.07
C ARG A 78 8.81 -18.92 0.57
N ARG A 79 8.77 -18.63 -0.73
CA ARG A 79 9.44 -17.47 -1.33
C ARG A 79 8.84 -16.14 -0.88
N LEU A 80 7.53 -16.12 -0.60
CA LEU A 80 6.82 -14.97 -0.04
C LEU A 80 7.02 -14.81 1.48
N GLY A 81 7.75 -15.73 2.13
CA GLY A 81 8.04 -15.67 3.56
C GLY A 81 6.88 -16.08 4.45
N ILE A 82 5.90 -16.83 3.93
CA ILE A 82 4.78 -17.35 4.72
C ILE A 82 5.33 -18.37 5.74
N PRO A 83 4.92 -18.31 7.02
CA PRO A 83 5.30 -19.29 8.03
C PRO A 83 4.97 -20.72 7.58
N SER A 84 5.87 -21.67 7.79
CA SER A 84 5.67 -23.07 7.37
C SER A 84 4.44 -23.74 8.00
N GLU A 85 3.96 -23.21 9.12
CA GLU A 85 2.73 -23.64 9.78
C GLU A 85 1.47 -23.30 8.96
N ASP A 86 1.47 -22.19 8.26
CA ASP A 86 0.36 -21.73 7.40
C ASP A 86 0.43 -22.30 5.97
N ILE A 87 1.53 -22.98 5.63
CA ILE A 87 1.69 -23.63 4.33
C ILE A 87 1.18 -25.06 4.39
N LEU A 88 0.26 -25.41 3.47
CA LEU A 88 -0.26 -26.76 3.25
C LEU A 88 0.78 -27.64 2.53
N ASP A 89 1.93 -27.83 3.16
CA ASP A 89 3.08 -28.55 2.60
C ASP A 89 3.03 -30.08 2.76
N THR A 90 2.09 -30.56 3.55
CA THR A 90 1.91 -31.98 3.87
C THR A 90 0.46 -32.41 3.62
N PRO A 91 0.24 -33.65 3.18
CA PRO A 91 -1.12 -34.15 2.92
C PRO A 91 -1.97 -34.18 4.19
N GLU A 92 -1.37 -34.30 5.37
CA GLU A 92 -2.04 -34.21 6.66
C GLU A 92 -2.59 -32.80 6.93
N LYS A 93 -1.78 -31.74 6.70
CA LYS A 93 -2.24 -30.35 6.83
C LYS A 93 -3.31 -30.02 5.80
N ALA A 94 -3.15 -30.46 4.56
CA ALA A 94 -4.14 -30.25 3.51
C ALA A 94 -5.48 -30.94 3.87
N ARG A 95 -5.44 -32.17 4.37
CA ARG A 95 -6.65 -32.88 4.83
C ARG A 95 -7.32 -32.16 6.00
N ALA A 96 -6.57 -31.78 7.02
CA ALA A 96 -7.11 -31.03 8.15
C ALA A 96 -7.75 -29.69 7.71
N TYR A 97 -7.14 -28.99 6.76
CA TYR A 97 -7.68 -27.71 6.27
C TYR A 97 -8.93 -27.85 5.38
N PHE A 98 -9.01 -28.89 4.55
CA PHE A 98 -10.11 -29.05 3.58
C PHE A 98 -11.25 -29.97 4.05
N MET A 99 -11.02 -30.84 5.03
CA MET A 99 -11.98 -31.88 5.46
C MET A 99 -12.47 -31.71 6.90
N ASP A 100 -11.86 -30.84 7.70
CA ASP A 100 -12.46 -30.32 8.96
C ASP A 100 -13.22 -29.01 8.68
#